data_AF-A0A0B1T3J4-F1
#
_entry.id   AF-A0A0B1T3J4-F1
#
_cell.length_a   1.000
_cell.length_b   1.000
_cell.length_c   1.000
_cell.angle_alpha   90.00
_cell.angle_beta   90.00
_cell.angle_gamma   90.00
#
_symmetry.space_group_name_H-M   'P 1'
#
loop_
_entity.id
_entity.type
_entity.pdbx_description
1 polymer ?
#
loop_
_entity_poly.entity_id
_entity_poly.type
_entity_poly.pdbx_seq_one_letter_code
_entity_poly.pdbx_strand_id
1 'polypeptide(L)'
;MDPVQATLRKYLDELERTRSQLYESQAVSDQLRKEMNKWKSQALSGGGGFPASADHSFSSFGHQQLIDEARADIERLRKTVSTAASNEVTSDYASHADTAEEDGTSNDADELDEDDEYDQDVDDEQVFEEDSKGAVLRNDLADLQTEINIKERLIAELEQSDRRLAEVRLTYEKKLTELSAQIKKMEAERDKVLMEAEAKKSDKASQEQAKRIRDEYERKLADMRNEFRKLQMVEREHKRMQYEYAVAYYFRKRRDNLIRHLETKDKQREQFMKRTNEEINRLRKAQKEQMRQARSATSAHRMTPMRPTPARMARTPHARGQPPPEIAFSPKQAKMKWTFIEKRERRFVQAQDVQEREVVADQIEGCQLKLNYVQDQITEIQKAIVDVDGSKGLGKAALSPDGCFFH
;
A
#
# COMPACT_ATOMS: atom_id res chain seq x y z
N MET A 1 -39.20 -52.37 -0.97
CA MET A 1 -38.63 -51.30 -0.12
C MET A 1 -39.59 -50.14 -0.19
N ASP A 2 -40.05 -49.65 0.96
CA ASP A 2 -40.99 -48.51 1.04
C ASP A 2 -40.37 -47.26 0.40
N PRO A 3 -41.04 -46.57 -0.55
CA PRO A 3 -40.52 -45.35 -1.19
C PRO A 3 -40.15 -44.25 -0.18
N VAL A 4 -40.80 -44.22 0.99
CA VAL A 4 -40.44 -43.30 2.08
C VAL A 4 -39.09 -43.68 2.69
N GLN A 5 -38.84 -44.97 2.94
CA GLN A 5 -37.55 -45.46 3.43
C GLN A 5 -36.41 -45.24 2.43
N ALA A 6 -36.67 -45.36 1.12
CA ALA A 6 -35.68 -45.10 0.08
C ALA A 6 -35.27 -43.61 0.03
N THR A 7 -36.25 -42.72 0.25
CA THR A 7 -36.01 -41.27 0.30
C THR A 7 -35.26 -40.88 1.57
N LEU A 8 -35.63 -41.47 2.72
CA LEU A 8 -34.95 -41.27 3.99
C LEU A 8 -33.48 -41.71 3.92
N ARG A 9 -33.21 -42.86 3.28
CA ARG A 9 -31.83 -43.33 3.05
C ARG A 9 -31.02 -42.38 2.19
N LYS A 10 -31.58 -41.85 1.09
CA LYS A 10 -30.91 -40.83 0.27
C LYS A 10 -30.54 -39.60 1.09
N TYR A 11 -31.45 -39.09 1.92
CA TYR A 11 -31.16 -37.94 2.76
C TYR A 11 -30.10 -38.26 3.82
N LEU A 12 -30.11 -39.46 4.41
CA LEU A 12 -29.08 -39.87 5.36
C LEU A 12 -27.70 -39.98 4.68
N ASP A 13 -27.63 -40.58 3.49
CA ASP A 13 -26.40 -40.68 2.71
C ASP A 13 -25.86 -39.29 2.33
N GLU A 14 -26.74 -38.37 1.96
CA GLU A 14 -26.39 -36.98 1.64
C GLU A 14 -25.93 -36.19 2.88
N LEU A 15 -26.52 -36.46 4.05
CA LEU A 15 -26.11 -35.89 5.32
C LEU A 15 -24.74 -36.44 5.76
N GLU A 16 -24.46 -37.72 5.57
CA GLU A 16 -23.14 -38.29 5.84
C GLU A 16 -22.08 -37.81 4.85
N ARG A 17 -22.46 -37.61 3.58
CA ARG A 17 -21.57 -37.06 2.56
C ARG A 17 -21.18 -35.62 2.88
N THR A 18 -22.14 -34.78 3.23
CA THR A 18 -21.91 -33.37 3.62
C THR A 18 -21.12 -33.28 4.93
N ARG A 19 -21.40 -34.15 5.90
CA ARG A 19 -20.59 -34.27 7.12
C ARG A 19 -19.13 -34.61 6.81
N SER A 20 -18.89 -35.56 5.91
CA SER A 20 -17.53 -35.97 5.51
C SER A 20 -16.79 -34.82 4.81
N GLN A 21 -17.46 -34.11 3.88
CA GLN A 21 -16.91 -32.93 3.21
C GLN A 21 -16.58 -31.79 4.19
N LEU A 22 -17.40 -31.59 5.23
CA LEU A 22 -17.13 -30.60 6.27
C LEU A 22 -15.86 -30.96 7.06
N TYR A 23 -15.70 -32.23 7.45
CA TYR A 23 -14.50 -32.67 8.16
C TYR A 23 -13.24 -32.56 7.28
N GLU A 24 -13.32 -32.91 5.99
CA GLU A 24 -12.23 -32.71 5.04
C GLU A 24 -11.88 -31.22 4.89
N SER A 25 -12.87 -30.33 4.76
CA SER A 25 -12.67 -28.88 4.69
C SER A 25 -12.07 -28.30 5.97
N GLN A 26 -12.48 -28.79 7.14
CA GLN A 26 -11.91 -28.40 8.43
C GLN A 26 -10.46 -28.87 8.56
N ALA A 27 -10.15 -30.11 8.16
CA ALA A 27 -8.79 -30.64 8.17
C ALA A 27 -7.86 -29.84 7.24
N VAL A 28 -8.34 -29.49 6.03
CA VAL A 28 -7.60 -28.63 5.09
C VAL A 28 -7.38 -27.24 5.68
N SER A 29 -8.40 -26.64 6.31
CA SER A 29 -8.29 -25.32 6.96
C SER A 29 -7.28 -25.34 8.11
N ASP A 30 -7.25 -26.41 8.91
CA ASP A 30 -6.29 -26.57 10.00
C ASP A 30 -4.88 -26.81 9.49
N GLN A 31 -4.71 -27.55 8.39
CA GLN A 31 -3.43 -27.73 7.73
C GLN A 31 -2.89 -26.40 7.20
N LEU A 32 -3.73 -25.60 6.52
CA LEU A 32 -3.35 -24.27 6.04
C LEU A 32 -3.01 -23.32 7.19
N ARG A 33 -3.73 -23.37 8.32
CA ARG A 33 -3.39 -22.60 9.53
C ARG A 33 -2.03 -23.03 10.11
N LYS A 34 -1.75 -24.33 10.15
CA LYS A 34 -0.46 -24.87 10.61
C LYS A 34 0.68 -24.47 9.68
N GLU A 35 0.49 -24.56 8.37
CA GLU A 35 1.47 -24.13 7.38
C GLU A 35 1.70 -22.62 7.45
N MET A 36 0.64 -21.81 7.52
CA MET A 36 0.76 -20.36 7.72
C MET A 36 1.53 -20.01 9.01
N ASN A 37 1.31 -20.75 10.09
CA ASN A 37 2.07 -20.56 11.34
C ASN A 37 3.53 -21.03 11.23
N LYS A 38 3.83 -22.08 10.45
CA LYS A 38 5.20 -22.49 10.12
C LYS A 38 5.90 -21.42 9.30
N TRP A 39 5.27 -20.92 8.24
CA TRP A 39 5.76 -19.80 7.41
C TRP A 39 5.97 -18.53 8.24
N LYS A 40 5.03 -18.20 9.13
CA LYS A 40 5.15 -17.06 10.05
C LYS A 40 6.31 -17.22 11.03
N SER A 41 6.55 -18.43 11.53
CA SER A 41 7.69 -18.72 12.42
C SER A 41 9.02 -18.73 11.67
N GLN A 42 9.02 -19.18 10.41
CA GLN A 42 10.17 -19.20 9.51
C GLN A 42 10.54 -17.79 9.04
N ALA A 43 9.55 -16.92 8.80
CA ALA A 43 9.74 -15.50 8.48
C ALA A 43 10.22 -14.65 9.68
N LEU A 44 10.02 -15.13 10.91
CA LEU A 44 10.55 -14.50 12.13
C LEU A 44 11.96 -15.00 12.48
N SER A 45 12.39 -16.15 11.95
CA SER A 45 13.71 -16.75 12.22
C SER A 45 14.71 -16.60 11.07
N GLY A 46 14.25 -16.34 9.84
CA GLY A 46 15.08 -15.99 8.69
C GLY A 46 14.77 -14.56 8.28
N GLY A 47 15.72 -13.65 8.44
CA GLY A 47 15.56 -12.24 8.08
C GLY A 47 15.24 -12.08 6.60
N GLY A 48 13.97 -11.86 6.29
CA GLY A 48 13.46 -11.66 4.94
C GLY A 48 12.00 -11.26 5.02
N GLY A 49 11.75 -9.96 5.16
CA GLY A 49 10.41 -9.40 5.28
C GLY A 49 9.64 -9.47 3.97
N PHE A 50 8.56 -10.25 3.95
CA PHE A 50 7.45 -10.08 3.01
C PHE A 50 6.24 -9.47 3.73
N PRO A 51 5.50 -8.54 3.10
CA PRO A 51 4.41 -7.83 3.74
C PRO A 51 3.18 -8.72 3.87
N ALA A 52 2.80 -9.01 5.12
CA ALA A 52 1.51 -9.59 5.45
C ALA A 52 0.41 -8.51 5.35
N SER A 53 -0.38 -8.52 4.29
CA SER A 53 -1.71 -7.89 4.26
C SER A 53 -2.54 -8.36 3.06
N ALA A 54 -3.31 -9.43 3.25
CA ALA A 54 -4.45 -9.74 2.42
C ALA A 54 -5.66 -9.96 3.32
N ASP A 55 -6.60 -9.01 3.28
CA ASP A 55 -8.01 -9.28 3.51
C ASP A 55 -8.84 -8.28 2.67
N HIS A 56 -9.58 -8.80 1.69
CA HIS A 56 -10.41 -8.03 0.74
C HIS A 56 -11.64 -8.88 0.34
N SER A 57 -12.87 -8.43 0.67
CA SER A 57 -14.15 -9.03 0.22
C SER A 57 -15.40 -8.18 0.53
N PHE A 58 -16.45 -7.99 -0.29
CA PHE A 58 -16.64 -8.15 -1.73
C PHE A 58 -17.94 -7.39 -2.25
N SER A 59 -17.86 -6.38 -3.15
CA SER A 59 -18.95 -5.84 -4.01
C SER A 59 -18.64 -5.86 -5.52
N SER A 60 -19.61 -6.28 -6.37
CA SER A 60 -19.48 -6.54 -7.83
C SER A 60 -18.82 -5.43 -8.67
N PHE A 61 -18.83 -4.17 -8.24
CA PHE A 61 -18.14 -3.07 -8.92
C PHE A 61 -16.72 -2.84 -8.38
N GLY A 62 -16.47 -3.19 -7.12
CA GLY A 62 -15.16 -3.12 -6.48
C GLY A 62 -14.24 -4.29 -6.82
N HIS A 63 -14.79 -5.44 -7.21
CA HIS A 63 -13.95 -6.60 -7.62
C HIS A 63 -13.37 -6.50 -8.96
N GLN A 64 -14.14 -5.98 -9.89
CA GLN A 64 -13.59 -5.73 -11.20
C GLN A 64 -12.40 -4.78 -11.06
N GLN A 65 -12.53 -3.74 -10.23
CA GLN A 65 -11.44 -2.81 -9.96
C GLN A 65 -10.22 -3.47 -9.26
N LEU A 66 -10.44 -4.37 -8.29
CA LEU A 66 -9.37 -5.10 -7.61
C LEU A 66 -8.69 -6.15 -8.52
N ILE A 67 -9.46 -6.84 -9.36
CA ILE A 67 -8.97 -7.75 -10.39
C ILE A 67 -8.14 -6.98 -11.41
N ASP A 68 -8.62 -5.82 -11.86
CA ASP A 68 -7.92 -4.97 -12.81
C ASP A 68 -6.63 -4.40 -12.19
N GLU A 69 -6.65 -4.04 -10.90
CA GLU A 69 -5.46 -3.62 -10.16
C GLU A 69 -4.46 -4.77 -10.00
N ALA A 70 -4.91 -5.98 -9.67
CA ALA A 70 -4.08 -7.18 -9.59
C ALA A 70 -3.49 -7.58 -10.97
N ARG A 71 -4.26 -7.43 -12.05
CA ARG A 71 -3.78 -7.61 -13.44
C ARG A 71 -2.72 -6.57 -13.78
N ALA A 72 -2.93 -5.30 -13.41
CA ALA A 72 -1.94 -4.24 -13.63
C ALA A 72 -0.65 -4.46 -12.82
N ASP A 73 -0.76 -5.06 -11.63
CA ASP A 73 0.39 -5.46 -10.82
C ASP A 73 1.16 -6.62 -11.46
N ILE A 74 0.47 -7.65 -11.97
CA ILE A 74 1.12 -8.74 -12.72
C ILE A 74 1.79 -8.22 -14.00
N GLU A 75 1.16 -7.29 -14.71
CA GLU A 75 1.75 -6.66 -15.89
C GLU A 75 3.03 -5.89 -15.53
N ARG A 76 3.08 -5.24 -14.36
CA ARG A 76 4.30 -4.62 -13.84
C ARG A 76 5.36 -5.65 -13.47
N LEU A 77 4.99 -6.75 -12.79
CA LEU A 77 5.91 -7.83 -12.45
C LEU A 77 6.49 -8.51 -13.70
N ARG A 78 5.66 -8.78 -14.71
CA ARG A 78 6.10 -9.32 -16.00
C ARG A 78 7.11 -8.41 -16.70
N LYS A 79 6.89 -7.09 -16.67
CA LYS A 79 7.86 -6.13 -17.19
C LYS A 79 9.18 -6.22 -16.45
N THR A 80 9.18 -6.27 -15.12
CA THR A 80 10.40 -6.41 -14.30
C THR A 80 11.15 -7.72 -14.57
N VAL A 81 10.44 -8.84 -14.68
CA VAL A 81 11.01 -10.15 -15.05
C VAL A 81 11.60 -10.10 -16.47
N SER A 82 10.90 -9.46 -17.43
CA SER A 82 11.36 -9.31 -18.81
C SER A 82 12.59 -8.41 -18.93
N THR A 83 12.68 -7.29 -18.21
CA THR A 83 13.89 -6.45 -18.23
C THR A 83 15.06 -7.13 -17.54
N ALA A 84 14.82 -7.90 -16.47
CA ALA A 84 15.87 -8.70 -15.83
C ALA A 84 16.41 -9.77 -16.79
N ALA A 85 15.55 -10.42 -17.56
CA ALA A 85 15.94 -11.39 -18.59
C ALA A 85 16.69 -10.76 -19.78
N SER A 86 16.33 -9.54 -20.21
CA SER A 86 17.03 -8.84 -21.30
C SER A 86 18.41 -8.30 -20.89
N ASN A 87 18.60 -7.94 -19.62
CA ASN A 87 19.91 -7.50 -19.11
C ASN A 87 20.93 -8.64 -18.97
N GLU A 88 20.50 -9.91 -19.02
CA GLU A 88 21.38 -11.10 -18.96
C GLU A 88 22.00 -11.43 -20.34
N VAL A 89 21.47 -10.89 -21.44
CA VAL A 89 21.91 -11.20 -22.83
C VAL A 89 22.86 -10.14 -23.43
N THR A 90 23.13 -9.04 -22.72
CA THR A 90 24.03 -7.98 -23.20
C THR A 90 25.24 -7.83 -22.26
N SER A 91 26.03 -8.89 -22.13
CA SER A 91 27.41 -8.82 -21.65
C SER A 91 28.33 -9.38 -22.73
N ASP A 92 29.03 -8.46 -23.38
CA ASP A 92 30.18 -8.53 -24.28
C ASP A 92 30.23 -9.42 -25.54
N TYR A 93 30.58 -8.73 -26.65
CA TYR A 93 31.29 -9.20 -27.84
C TYR A 93 30.50 -10.01 -28.91
N ALA A 94 29.70 -9.33 -29.75
CA ALA A 94 29.30 -9.89 -31.05
C ALA A 94 29.02 -8.84 -32.14
N SER A 95 29.90 -8.85 -33.15
CA SER A 95 29.72 -8.49 -34.57
C SER A 95 29.60 -7.02 -34.99
N HIS A 96 30.77 -6.51 -35.39
CA HIS A 96 30.97 -5.73 -36.60
C HIS A 96 30.30 -6.40 -37.82
N ALA A 97 29.26 -5.80 -38.41
CA ALA A 97 28.82 -6.10 -39.77
C ALA A 97 28.03 -4.92 -40.38
N ASP A 98 28.79 -4.17 -41.16
CA ASP A 98 28.44 -3.53 -42.43
C ASP A 98 27.81 -2.14 -42.48
N THR A 99 28.49 -1.35 -43.31
CA THR A 99 28.46 0.08 -43.58
C THR A 99 27.64 0.45 -44.82
N ALA A 100 27.04 1.64 -44.82
CA ALA A 100 26.79 2.52 -45.98
C ALA A 100 25.97 3.73 -45.47
N GLU A 101 26.23 5.02 -45.65
CA GLU A 101 27.17 5.92 -46.33
C GLU A 101 26.91 7.26 -45.57
N GLU A 102 27.86 8.12 -45.17
CA GLU A 102 28.47 9.20 -45.94
C GLU A 102 28.83 10.26 -44.89
N ASP A 103 30.11 10.55 -44.65
CA ASP A 103 30.62 11.91 -44.44
C ASP A 103 32.15 11.86 -44.38
N GLY A 104 32.79 12.52 -45.34
CA GLY A 104 34.24 12.61 -45.43
C GLY A 104 34.73 13.92 -44.86
N THR A 105 35.82 13.89 -44.08
CA THR A 105 36.92 14.87 -44.14
C THR A 105 38.05 14.53 -43.17
N SER A 106 39.15 14.08 -43.78
CA SER A 106 40.59 14.30 -43.58
C SER A 106 41.30 14.23 -42.21
N ASN A 107 42.46 13.54 -42.30
CA ASN A 107 43.77 13.78 -41.65
C ASN A 107 43.85 13.60 -40.12
N ASP A 108 44.91 13.04 -39.52
CA ASP A 108 46.29 12.82 -39.95
C ASP A 108 46.94 11.75 -39.02
N ALA A 109 48.08 11.28 -39.50
CA ALA A 109 49.09 10.32 -39.03
C ALA A 109 49.34 10.00 -37.53
N ASP A 110 49.94 8.80 -37.38
CA ASP A 110 50.95 8.37 -36.39
C ASP A 110 50.51 8.09 -34.94
N GLU A 111 50.92 7.04 -34.23
CA GLU A 111 52.06 6.11 -34.35
C GLU A 111 51.63 4.72 -33.81
N LEU A 112 52.08 3.65 -34.46
CA LEU A 112 52.12 2.31 -33.87
C LEU A 112 53.36 2.24 -32.97
N ASP A 113 53.17 2.00 -31.67
CA ASP A 113 54.21 1.45 -30.81
C ASP A 113 53.62 0.24 -30.07
N GLU A 114 54.11 -0.93 -30.46
CA GLU A 114 53.90 -2.21 -29.79
C GLU A 114 54.83 -2.31 -28.59
N ASP A 115 54.28 -2.85 -27.50
CA ASP A 115 54.94 -3.51 -26.36
C ASP A 115 54.72 -2.80 -25.02
N ASP A 116 53.76 -3.33 -24.26
CA ASP A 116 53.93 -3.56 -22.83
C ASP A 116 52.98 -4.68 -22.39
N GLU A 117 53.56 -5.87 -22.40
CA GLU A 117 53.19 -7.06 -21.64
C GLU A 117 52.91 -6.69 -20.18
N TYR A 118 51.63 -6.46 -19.84
CA TYR A 118 51.15 -6.55 -18.47
C TYR A 118 50.22 -7.75 -18.36
N ASP A 119 50.80 -8.80 -17.79
CA ASP A 119 50.18 -9.91 -17.08
C ASP A 119 48.95 -9.42 -16.31
N GLN A 120 47.77 -9.49 -16.95
CA GLN A 120 46.52 -9.30 -16.25
C GLN A 120 46.25 -10.64 -15.58
N ASP A 121 46.69 -10.75 -14.33
CA ASP A 121 46.15 -11.72 -13.38
C ASP A 121 44.62 -11.54 -13.41
N VAL A 122 43.96 -12.27 -14.31
CA VAL A 122 42.51 -12.39 -14.33
C VAL A 122 42.23 -13.14 -13.05
N ASP A 123 41.81 -12.40 -12.04
CA ASP A 123 41.38 -12.90 -10.76
C ASP A 123 40.30 -13.95 -11.01
N ASP A 124 40.69 -15.23 -11.10
CA ASP A 124 39.79 -16.38 -11.34
C ASP A 124 38.60 -16.33 -10.37
N GLU A 125 38.79 -15.71 -9.20
CA GLU A 125 37.78 -15.49 -8.16
C GLU A 125 36.61 -14.58 -8.61
N GLN A 126 36.82 -13.62 -9.53
CA GLN A 126 35.76 -12.75 -10.08
C GLN A 126 34.86 -13.48 -11.07
N VAL A 127 35.42 -14.41 -11.87
CA VAL A 127 34.66 -15.21 -12.85
C VAL A 127 33.72 -16.20 -12.12
N PHE A 128 34.17 -16.80 -11.02
CA PHE A 128 33.32 -17.67 -10.19
C PHE A 128 32.26 -16.91 -9.39
N GLU A 129 32.54 -15.68 -8.93
CA GLU A 129 31.55 -14.83 -8.26
C GLU A 129 30.41 -14.39 -9.19
N GLU A 130 30.73 -14.10 -10.45
CA GLU A 130 29.75 -13.69 -11.46
C GLU A 130 28.84 -14.86 -11.87
N ASP A 131 29.39 -16.06 -12.04
CA ASP A 131 28.62 -17.28 -12.31
C ASP A 131 27.71 -17.66 -11.13
N SER A 132 28.19 -17.47 -9.89
CA SER A 132 27.38 -17.66 -8.68
C SER A 132 26.26 -16.63 -8.56
N LYS A 133 26.50 -15.36 -8.91
CA LYS A 133 25.46 -14.31 -8.94
C LYS A 133 24.45 -14.56 -10.05
N GLY A 134 24.89 -15.00 -11.22
CA GLY A 134 24.02 -15.41 -12.33
C GLY A 134 23.12 -16.59 -11.95
N ALA A 135 23.64 -17.58 -11.22
CA ALA A 135 22.84 -18.70 -10.72
C ALA A 135 21.75 -18.26 -9.73
N VAL A 136 22.05 -17.29 -8.85
CA VAL A 136 21.07 -16.72 -7.91
C VAL A 136 19.97 -15.96 -8.67
N LEU A 137 20.34 -15.12 -9.65
CA LEU A 137 19.37 -14.35 -10.45
C LEU A 137 18.46 -15.25 -11.28
N ARG A 138 18.98 -16.35 -11.86
CA ARG A 138 18.17 -17.35 -12.57
C ARG A 138 17.16 -18.06 -11.65
N ASN A 139 17.56 -18.35 -10.41
CA ASN A 139 16.64 -18.92 -9.41
C ASN A 139 15.58 -17.91 -8.99
N ASP A 140 15.95 -16.66 -8.73
CA ASP A 140 14.99 -15.59 -8.39
C ASP A 140 14.00 -15.34 -9.53
N LEU A 141 14.45 -15.40 -10.79
CA LEU A 141 13.60 -15.31 -11.97
C LEU A 141 12.60 -16.47 -12.04
N ALA A 142 13.06 -17.70 -11.76
CA ALA A 142 12.19 -18.88 -11.73
C ALA A 142 11.16 -18.78 -10.59
N ASP A 143 11.57 -18.33 -9.41
CA ASP A 143 10.68 -18.12 -8.26
C ASP A 143 9.62 -17.05 -8.56
N LEU A 144 10.02 -15.90 -9.11
CA LEU A 144 9.08 -14.87 -9.56
C LEU A 144 8.11 -15.39 -10.62
N GLN A 145 8.59 -16.21 -11.56
CA GLN A 145 7.72 -16.83 -12.57
C GLN A 145 6.71 -17.79 -11.94
N THR A 146 7.11 -18.60 -10.95
CA THR A 146 6.16 -19.45 -10.22
C THR A 146 5.16 -18.64 -9.40
N GLU A 147 5.60 -17.56 -8.75
CA GLU A 147 4.73 -16.66 -7.99
C GLU A 147 3.71 -15.97 -8.91
N ILE A 148 4.12 -15.53 -10.10
CA ILE A 148 3.21 -14.98 -11.13
C ILE A 148 2.17 -16.03 -11.51
N ASN A 149 2.59 -17.25 -11.85
CA ASN A 149 1.67 -18.32 -12.24
C ASN A 149 0.64 -18.66 -11.14
N ILE A 150 1.07 -18.66 -9.88
CA ILE A 150 0.17 -18.89 -8.73
C ILE A 150 -0.83 -17.74 -8.60
N LYS A 151 -0.39 -16.48 -8.71
CA LYS A 151 -1.28 -15.32 -8.64
C LYS A 151 -2.28 -15.29 -9.80
N GLU A 152 -1.87 -15.66 -11.01
CA GLU A 152 -2.77 -15.76 -12.17
C GLU A 152 -3.87 -16.80 -11.96
N ARG A 153 -3.51 -17.99 -11.44
CA ARG A 153 -4.50 -19.01 -11.09
C ARG A 153 -5.47 -18.50 -10.02
N LEU A 154 -4.96 -17.83 -8.99
CA LEU A 154 -5.80 -17.25 -7.94
C LEU A 154 -6.77 -16.20 -8.50
N ILE A 155 -6.32 -15.33 -9.41
CA ILE A 155 -7.20 -14.35 -10.08
C ILE A 155 -8.30 -15.08 -10.86
N ALA A 156 -7.96 -16.11 -11.63
CA ALA A 156 -8.95 -16.87 -12.41
C ALA A 156 -9.99 -17.56 -11.51
N GLU A 157 -9.56 -18.10 -10.37
CA GLU A 157 -10.46 -18.71 -9.37
C GLU A 157 -11.37 -17.67 -8.70
N LEU A 158 -10.83 -16.50 -8.34
CA LEU A 158 -11.61 -15.39 -7.81
C LEU A 158 -12.65 -14.92 -8.83
N GLU A 159 -12.26 -14.65 -10.08
CA GLU A 159 -13.19 -14.29 -11.16
C GLU A 159 -14.28 -15.34 -11.41
N GLN A 160 -13.96 -16.62 -11.23
CA GLN A 160 -14.96 -17.68 -11.33
C GLN A 160 -15.93 -17.66 -10.13
N SER A 161 -15.42 -17.50 -8.92
CA SER A 161 -16.23 -17.34 -7.70
C SER A 161 -17.17 -16.14 -7.84
N ASP A 162 -16.68 -15.04 -8.37
CA ASP A 162 -17.40 -13.78 -8.55
C ASP A 162 -18.56 -13.92 -9.53
N ARG A 163 -18.30 -14.57 -10.66
CA ARG A 163 -19.34 -14.90 -11.65
C ARG A 163 -20.41 -15.80 -11.05
N ARG A 164 -20.01 -16.85 -10.31
CA ARG A 164 -20.97 -17.71 -9.60
C ARG A 164 -21.81 -16.93 -8.59
N LEU A 165 -21.19 -16.05 -7.79
CA LEU A 165 -21.90 -15.21 -6.83
C LEU A 165 -22.88 -14.25 -7.52
N ALA A 166 -22.50 -13.66 -8.65
CA ALA A 166 -23.37 -12.79 -9.43
C ALA A 166 -24.59 -13.55 -10.01
N GLU A 167 -24.38 -14.76 -10.53
CA GLU A 167 -25.46 -15.64 -10.98
C GLU A 167 -26.42 -16.00 -9.85
N VAL A 168 -25.86 -16.43 -8.71
CA VAL A 168 -26.65 -16.76 -7.52
C VAL A 168 -27.47 -15.55 -7.08
N ARG A 169 -26.87 -14.35 -7.03
CA ARG A 169 -27.59 -13.12 -6.71
C ARG A 169 -28.75 -12.86 -7.68
N LEU A 170 -28.52 -12.98 -8.98
CA LEU A 170 -29.56 -12.79 -10.00
C LEU A 170 -30.72 -13.78 -9.80
N THR A 171 -30.42 -15.04 -9.49
CA THR A 171 -31.46 -16.05 -9.20
C THR A 171 -32.27 -15.71 -7.94
N TYR A 172 -31.62 -15.18 -6.89
CA TYR A 172 -32.30 -14.75 -5.67
C TYR A 172 -33.21 -13.54 -5.91
N GLU A 173 -32.73 -12.52 -6.62
CA GLU A 173 -33.50 -11.33 -6.98
C GLU A 173 -34.73 -11.72 -7.82
N LYS A 174 -34.55 -12.60 -8.80
CA LYS A 174 -35.65 -13.16 -9.60
C LYS A 174 -36.67 -13.88 -8.70
N LYS A 175 -36.22 -14.79 -7.82
CA LYS A 175 -37.12 -15.54 -6.92
C LYS A 175 -37.90 -14.62 -5.97
N LEU A 176 -37.28 -13.54 -5.50
CA LEU A 176 -37.94 -12.55 -4.62
C LEU A 176 -39.05 -11.81 -5.37
N THR A 177 -38.80 -11.37 -6.61
CA THR A 177 -39.83 -10.73 -7.45
C THR A 177 -40.96 -11.69 -7.83
N GLU A 178 -40.63 -12.93 -8.18
CA GLU A 178 -41.61 -13.97 -8.51
C GLU A 178 -42.53 -14.31 -7.33
N LEU A 179 -41.96 -14.53 -6.14
CA LEU A 179 -42.76 -14.80 -4.93
C LEU A 179 -43.64 -13.61 -4.54
N SER A 180 -43.14 -12.38 -4.69
CA SER A 180 -43.95 -11.17 -4.48
C SER A 180 -45.15 -11.12 -5.43
N ALA A 181 -44.94 -11.42 -6.72
CA ALA A 181 -46.02 -11.49 -7.70
C ALA A 181 -46.99 -12.65 -7.42
N GLN A 182 -46.48 -13.81 -7.00
CA GLN A 182 -47.30 -14.99 -6.68
C GLN A 182 -48.17 -14.76 -5.45
N ILE A 183 -47.65 -14.09 -4.41
CA ILE A 183 -48.43 -13.66 -3.25
C ILE A 183 -49.58 -12.76 -3.69
N LYS A 184 -49.31 -11.72 -4.48
CA LYS A 184 -50.36 -10.81 -4.99
C LYS A 184 -51.41 -11.53 -5.82
N LYS A 185 -50.99 -12.45 -6.70
CA LYS A 185 -51.92 -13.26 -7.51
C LYS A 185 -52.81 -14.15 -6.63
N MET A 186 -52.22 -14.83 -5.65
CA MET A 186 -52.96 -15.71 -4.74
C MET A 186 -53.89 -14.93 -3.80
N GLU A 187 -53.52 -13.71 -3.38
CA GLU A 187 -54.40 -12.80 -2.65
C GLU A 187 -55.62 -12.42 -3.49
N ALA A 188 -55.42 -12.03 -4.75
CA ALA A 188 -56.51 -11.69 -5.66
C ALA A 188 -57.43 -12.90 -5.96
N GLU A 189 -56.85 -14.10 -6.15
CA GLU A 189 -57.63 -15.33 -6.33
C GLU A 189 -58.45 -15.69 -5.09
N ARG A 190 -57.85 -15.61 -3.90
CA ARG A 190 -58.56 -15.80 -2.63
C ARG A 190 -59.73 -14.83 -2.54
N ASP A 191 -59.52 -13.55 -2.79
CA ASP A 191 -60.57 -12.53 -2.66
C ASP A 191 -61.70 -12.77 -3.67
N LYS A 192 -61.38 -13.17 -4.90
CA LYS A 192 -62.36 -13.58 -5.91
C LYS A 192 -63.18 -14.79 -5.46
N VAL A 193 -62.52 -15.87 -5.00
CA VAL A 193 -63.19 -17.10 -4.55
C VAL A 193 -64.07 -16.84 -3.33
N LEU A 194 -63.62 -15.98 -2.40
CA LEU A 194 -64.42 -15.60 -1.24
C LEU A 194 -65.66 -14.80 -1.63
N MET A 195 -65.55 -13.87 -2.59
CA MET A 195 -66.68 -13.11 -3.11
C MET A 195 -67.70 -14.03 -3.82
N GLU A 196 -67.22 -14.98 -4.64
CA GLU A 196 -68.06 -16.00 -5.29
C GLU A 196 -68.74 -16.95 -4.28
N ALA A 197 -68.02 -17.34 -3.23
CA ALA A 197 -68.56 -18.17 -2.16
C ALA A 197 -69.61 -17.40 -1.36
N GLU A 198 -69.40 -16.11 -1.09
CA GLU A 198 -70.38 -15.23 -0.44
C GLU A 198 -71.67 -15.07 -1.24
N ALA A 199 -71.56 -14.94 -2.57
CA ALA A 199 -72.72 -14.90 -3.46
C ALA A 199 -73.54 -16.21 -3.47
N LYS A 200 -72.94 -17.36 -3.12
CA LYS A 200 -73.56 -18.70 -3.15
C LYS A 200 -74.02 -19.23 -1.77
N LYS A 201 -73.93 -18.43 -0.70
CA LYS A 201 -74.31 -18.87 0.66
C LYS A 201 -75.83 -19.02 0.83
N SER A 202 -76.38 -20.20 0.54
CA SER A 202 -77.75 -20.59 0.95
C SER A 202 -77.75 -21.53 2.16
N ASP A 203 -76.81 -22.48 2.24
CA ASP A 203 -76.87 -23.60 3.19
C ASP A 203 -75.59 -23.79 4.02
N LYS A 204 -75.75 -24.40 5.21
CA LYS A 204 -74.70 -24.60 6.23
C LYS A 204 -73.51 -25.43 5.73
N ALA A 205 -73.76 -26.41 4.84
CA ALA A 205 -72.71 -27.20 4.18
C ALA A 205 -71.83 -26.35 3.25
N SER A 206 -72.43 -25.41 2.52
CA SER A 206 -71.74 -24.47 1.64
C SER A 206 -70.90 -23.47 2.42
N GLN A 207 -71.34 -23.07 3.63
CA GLN A 207 -70.53 -22.26 4.55
C GLN A 207 -69.30 -22.99 5.08
N GLU A 208 -69.45 -24.25 5.49
CA GLU A 208 -68.34 -25.07 5.98
C GLU A 208 -67.28 -25.28 4.88
N GLN A 209 -67.71 -25.54 3.65
CA GLN A 209 -66.82 -25.67 2.49
C GLN A 209 -66.09 -24.35 2.18
N ALA A 210 -66.80 -23.21 2.20
CA ALA A 210 -66.19 -21.90 2.01
C ALA A 210 -65.14 -21.56 3.08
N LYS A 211 -65.37 -21.98 4.33
CA LYS A 211 -64.42 -21.82 5.44
C LYS A 211 -63.16 -22.65 5.21
N ARG A 212 -63.30 -23.93 4.83
CA ARG A 212 -62.15 -24.80 4.52
C ARG A 212 -61.29 -24.24 3.39
N ILE A 213 -61.92 -23.71 2.34
CA ILE A 213 -61.22 -23.08 1.22
C ILE A 213 -60.44 -21.84 1.69
N ARG A 214 -61.08 -20.99 2.53
CA ARG A 214 -60.43 -19.81 3.12
C ARG A 214 -59.18 -20.17 3.92
N ASP A 215 -59.32 -21.15 4.83
CA ASP A 215 -58.24 -21.61 5.70
C ASP A 215 -57.07 -22.19 4.88
N GLU A 216 -57.34 -22.84 3.75
CA GLU A 216 -56.30 -23.36 2.86
C GLU A 216 -55.53 -22.27 2.12
N TYR A 217 -56.21 -21.25 1.59
CA TYR A 217 -55.55 -20.09 0.98
C TYR A 217 -54.77 -19.27 2.00
N GLU A 218 -55.30 -19.08 3.20
CA GLU A 218 -54.59 -18.39 4.29
C GLU A 218 -53.31 -19.12 4.70
N ARG A 219 -53.35 -20.45 4.78
CA ARG A 219 -52.15 -21.27 5.07
C ARG A 219 -51.09 -21.13 3.96
N LYS A 220 -51.49 -21.28 2.69
CA LYS A 220 -50.57 -21.14 1.54
C LYS A 220 -49.95 -19.73 1.46
N LEU A 221 -50.75 -18.68 1.71
CA LEU A 221 -50.26 -17.30 1.77
C LEU A 221 -49.30 -17.09 2.94
N ALA A 222 -49.56 -17.68 4.10
CA ALA A 222 -48.68 -17.59 5.26
C ALA A 222 -47.30 -18.20 4.95
N ASP A 223 -47.27 -19.38 4.31
CA ASP A 223 -46.02 -20.05 3.92
C ASP A 223 -45.22 -19.22 2.91
N MET A 224 -45.87 -18.73 1.84
CA MET A 224 -45.20 -17.88 0.85
C MET A 224 -44.68 -16.57 1.45
N ARG A 225 -45.45 -15.93 2.34
CA ARG A 225 -45.03 -14.69 3.03
C ARG A 225 -43.87 -14.95 4.00
N ASN A 226 -43.83 -16.12 4.65
CA ASN A 226 -42.70 -16.51 5.50
C ASN A 226 -41.43 -16.68 4.67
N GLU A 227 -41.51 -17.36 3.53
CA GLU A 227 -40.37 -17.55 2.62
C GLU A 227 -39.90 -16.23 2.01
N PHE A 228 -40.83 -15.37 1.59
CA PHE A 228 -40.52 -14.02 1.11
C PHE A 228 -39.80 -13.17 2.17
N ARG A 229 -40.23 -13.24 3.44
CA ARG A 229 -39.55 -12.54 4.54
C ARG A 229 -38.12 -13.04 4.75
N LYS A 230 -37.88 -14.36 4.67
CA LYS A 230 -36.51 -14.92 4.76
C LYS A 230 -35.63 -14.37 3.65
N LEU A 231 -36.12 -14.37 2.40
CA LEU A 231 -35.37 -13.83 1.26
C LEU A 231 -35.09 -12.32 1.41
N GLN A 232 -36.05 -11.53 1.91
CA GLN A 232 -35.82 -10.12 2.22
C GLN A 232 -34.79 -9.89 3.33
N MET A 233 -34.72 -10.77 4.34
CA MET A 233 -33.69 -10.69 5.37
C MET A 233 -32.29 -10.91 4.77
N VAL A 234 -32.14 -11.93 3.92
CA VAL A 234 -30.88 -12.20 3.20
C VAL A 234 -30.50 -11.01 2.31
N GLU A 235 -31.45 -10.42 1.58
CA GLU A 235 -31.19 -9.24 0.74
C GLU A 235 -30.73 -8.02 1.57
N ARG A 236 -31.38 -7.76 2.72
CA ARG A 236 -31.00 -6.66 3.61
C ARG A 236 -29.60 -6.88 4.19
N GLU A 237 -29.31 -8.10 4.61
CA GLU A 237 -28.01 -8.45 5.17
C GLU A 237 -26.90 -8.36 4.11
N HIS A 238 -27.20 -8.76 2.87
CA HIS A 238 -26.27 -8.58 1.75
C HIS A 238 -25.95 -7.10 1.51
N LYS A 239 -26.96 -6.21 1.53
CA LYS A 239 -26.74 -4.76 1.42
C LYS A 239 -25.91 -4.21 2.59
N ARG A 240 -26.16 -4.69 3.81
CA ARG A 240 -25.36 -4.32 5.00
C ARG A 240 -23.91 -4.73 4.83
N MET A 241 -23.66 -5.98 4.43
CA MET A 241 -22.32 -6.51 4.19
C MET A 241 -21.59 -5.74 3.07
N GLN A 242 -22.28 -5.38 1.99
CA GLN A 242 -21.70 -4.54 0.93
C GLN A 242 -21.26 -3.16 1.43
N TYR A 243 -22.07 -2.53 2.29
CA TYR A 243 -21.71 -1.25 2.89
C TYR A 243 -20.50 -1.38 3.82
N GLU A 244 -20.52 -2.38 4.70
CA GLU A 244 -19.38 -2.67 5.60
C GLU A 244 -18.10 -2.92 4.81
N TYR A 245 -18.19 -3.63 3.68
CA TYR A 245 -17.04 -3.81 2.80
C TYR A 245 -16.53 -2.51 2.18
N ALA A 246 -17.42 -1.67 1.66
CA ALA A 246 -17.04 -0.39 1.07
C ALA A 246 -16.32 0.50 2.09
N VAL A 247 -16.80 0.51 3.34
CA VAL A 247 -16.17 1.20 4.46
C VAL A 247 -14.78 0.63 4.76
N ALA A 248 -14.65 -0.70 4.87
CA ALA A 248 -13.36 -1.35 5.11
C ALA A 248 -12.34 -1.07 3.99
N TYR A 249 -12.78 -1.09 2.73
CA TYR A 249 -11.97 -0.73 1.57
C TYR A 249 -11.46 0.71 1.67
N TYR A 250 -12.32 1.66 2.01
CA TYR A 250 -11.93 3.06 2.18
C TYR A 250 -10.85 3.23 3.26
N PHE A 251 -11.04 2.61 4.43
CA PHE A 251 -10.04 2.66 5.51
C PHE A 251 -8.71 2.03 5.11
N ARG A 252 -8.74 0.88 4.42
CA ARG A 252 -7.52 0.24 3.91
C ARG A 252 -6.80 1.15 2.90
N LYS A 253 -7.53 1.74 1.95
CA LYS A 253 -6.97 2.68 0.98
C LYS A 253 -6.35 3.91 1.67
N ARG A 254 -6.99 4.45 2.70
CA ARG A 254 -6.43 5.57 3.49
C ARG A 254 -5.13 5.16 4.17
N ARG A 255 -5.07 3.97 4.76
CA ARG A 255 -3.87 3.41 5.38
C ARG A 255 -2.74 3.24 4.36
N ASP A 256 -3.03 2.67 3.19
CA ASP A 256 -2.02 2.40 2.17
C ASP A 256 -1.47 3.72 1.56
N ASN A 257 -2.30 4.76 1.43
CA ASN A 257 -1.84 6.10 1.06
C ASN A 257 -0.92 6.70 2.13
N LEU A 258 -1.25 6.53 3.41
CA LEU A 258 -0.41 7.02 4.51
C LEU A 258 0.95 6.31 4.52
N ILE A 259 0.96 4.99 4.31
CA ILE A 259 2.20 4.20 4.20
C ILE A 259 3.07 4.74 3.06
N ARG A 260 2.51 4.91 1.85
CA ARG A 260 3.24 5.48 0.70
C ARG A 260 3.81 6.87 0.99
N HIS A 261 3.08 7.71 1.74
CA HIS A 261 3.57 9.03 2.13
C HIS A 261 4.76 8.95 3.10
N LEU A 262 4.69 8.05 4.07
CA LEU A 262 5.79 7.81 5.02
C LEU A 262 7.03 7.26 4.31
N GLU A 263 6.86 6.27 3.44
CA GLU A 263 7.94 5.72 2.61
C GLU A 263 8.62 6.80 1.75
N THR A 264 7.84 7.72 1.19
CA THR A 264 8.38 8.84 0.40
C THR A 264 9.22 9.78 1.26
N LYS A 265 8.74 10.10 2.48
CA LYS A 265 9.50 10.94 3.42
C LYS A 265 10.78 10.25 3.89
N ASP A 266 10.74 8.95 4.15
CA ASP A 266 11.92 8.21 4.57
C ASP A 266 12.97 8.12 3.45
N LYS A 267 12.56 7.92 2.19
CA LYS A 267 13.46 8.04 1.03
C LYS A 267 14.10 9.41 0.92
N GLN A 268 13.33 10.48 1.15
CA GLN A 268 13.86 11.85 1.14
C GLN A 268 14.88 12.09 2.27
N ARG A 269 14.60 11.58 3.48
CA ARG A 269 15.53 11.63 4.61
C ARG A 269 16.81 10.87 4.32
N GLU A 270 16.71 9.68 3.76
CA GLU A 270 17.86 8.86 3.38
C GLU A 270 18.74 9.59 2.33
N GLN A 271 18.13 10.17 1.30
CA GLN A 271 18.85 10.97 0.30
C GLN A 271 19.51 12.22 0.90
N PHE A 272 18.84 12.90 1.83
CA PHE A 272 19.43 14.02 2.56
C PHE A 272 20.65 13.56 3.36
N MET A 273 20.51 12.50 4.17
CA MET A 273 21.60 11.94 4.97
C MET A 273 22.77 11.49 4.10
N LYS A 274 22.50 10.89 2.93
CA LYS A 274 23.53 10.48 1.97
C LYS A 274 24.33 11.67 1.45
N ARG A 275 23.65 12.74 0.99
CA ARG A 275 24.32 13.98 0.53
C ARG A 275 25.14 14.64 1.62
N THR A 276 24.62 14.72 2.84
CA THR A 276 25.35 15.28 3.99
C THR A 276 26.58 14.44 4.32
N ASN A 277 26.47 13.10 4.31
CA ASN A 277 27.59 12.22 4.60
C ASN A 277 28.68 12.27 3.52
N GLU A 278 28.28 12.34 2.24
CA GLU A 278 29.20 12.57 1.11
C GLU A 278 29.97 13.89 1.26
N GLU A 279 29.28 14.97 1.66
CA GLU A 279 29.91 16.28 1.88
C GLU A 279 30.86 16.27 3.08
N ILE A 280 30.47 15.66 4.21
CA ILE A 280 31.36 15.47 5.37
C ILE A 280 32.61 14.69 4.96
N ASN A 281 32.47 13.65 4.15
CA ASN A 281 33.59 12.84 3.69
C ASN A 281 34.51 13.63 2.73
N ARG A 282 33.96 14.47 1.84
CA ARG A 282 34.75 15.38 1.00
C ARG A 282 35.56 16.37 1.84
N LEU A 283 34.92 17.03 2.82
CA LEU A 283 35.59 17.96 3.72
C LEU A 283 36.69 17.27 4.54
N ARG A 284 36.46 16.05 5.04
CA ARG A 284 37.48 15.24 5.72
C ARG A 284 38.65 14.86 4.81
N LYS A 285 38.40 14.50 3.55
CA LYS A 285 39.46 14.21 2.57
C LYS A 285 40.29 15.48 2.29
N ALA A 286 39.63 16.62 2.06
CA ALA A 286 40.30 17.90 1.84
C ALA A 286 41.15 18.31 3.06
N GLN A 287 40.64 18.13 4.28
CA GLN A 287 41.38 18.42 5.51
C GLN A 287 42.61 17.52 5.68
N LYS A 288 42.49 16.22 5.39
CA LYS A 288 43.64 15.29 5.40
C LYS A 288 44.69 15.67 4.38
N GLU A 289 44.29 16.06 3.17
CA GLU A 289 45.20 16.48 2.12
C GLU A 289 45.92 17.79 2.49
N GLN A 290 45.20 18.78 3.02
CA GLN A 290 45.81 20.00 3.56
C GLN A 290 46.81 19.70 4.69
N MET A 291 46.48 18.77 5.60
CA MET A 291 47.40 18.36 6.68
C MET A 291 48.63 17.63 6.12
N ARG A 292 48.49 16.84 5.05
CA ARG A 292 49.61 16.17 4.37
C ARG A 292 50.52 17.17 3.68
N GLN A 293 49.96 18.15 2.98
CA GLN A 293 50.69 19.25 2.35
C GLN A 293 51.42 20.14 3.38
N ALA A 294 50.79 20.42 4.53
CA ALA A 294 51.44 21.15 5.62
C ALA A 294 52.62 20.36 6.22
N ARG A 295 52.52 19.03 6.33
CA ARG A 295 53.61 18.14 6.77
C ARG A 295 54.75 18.05 5.76
N SER A 296 54.46 17.97 4.46
CA SER A 296 55.49 17.99 3.43
C SER A 296 56.19 19.35 3.35
N ALA A 297 55.45 20.46 3.51
CA ALA A 297 56.01 21.81 3.56
C ALA A 297 56.90 22.04 4.79
N THR A 298 56.54 21.49 5.96
CA THR A 298 57.38 21.55 7.17
C THR A 298 58.61 20.64 7.09
N SER A 299 58.53 19.50 6.40
CA SER A 299 59.71 18.66 6.10
C SER A 299 60.69 19.33 5.13
N ALA A 300 60.21 20.20 4.23
CA ALA A 300 61.05 20.97 3.31
C ALA A 300 61.69 22.22 3.94
N HIS A 301 61.29 22.61 5.15
CA HIS A 301 61.69 23.88 5.78
C HIS A 301 62.65 23.73 6.97
N ARG A 302 63.60 22.78 6.90
CA ARG A 302 64.75 22.72 7.82
C ARG A 302 65.98 23.41 7.23
N MET A 303 65.88 24.68 6.85
CA MET A 303 67.02 25.60 6.67
C MET A 303 66.57 27.05 6.92
N THR A 304 66.98 27.57 8.09
CA THR A 304 67.22 28.98 8.52
C THR A 304 66.16 30.09 8.35
N PRO A 305 66.05 31.02 9.34
CA PRO A 305 65.01 32.05 9.41
C PRO A 305 65.48 33.43 8.90
N MET A 306 64.57 34.23 8.33
CA MET A 306 64.69 35.70 8.28
C MET A 306 63.32 36.40 8.33
N ARG A 307 63.34 37.60 8.90
CA ARG A 307 62.29 38.43 9.52
C ARG A 307 61.34 39.15 8.52
N PRO A 308 60.14 39.63 8.93
CA PRO A 308 59.05 39.99 8.01
C PRO A 308 58.87 41.50 7.76
N THR A 309 58.18 41.86 6.67
CA THR A 309 57.49 43.15 6.46
C THR A 309 56.19 42.96 5.64
N PRO A 310 55.17 43.83 5.80
CA PRO A 310 53.77 43.43 5.66
C PRO A 310 53.17 43.80 4.30
N ALA A 311 52.41 42.88 3.70
CA ALA A 311 51.57 43.16 2.54
C ALA A 311 50.08 43.06 2.91
N ARG A 312 49.52 44.24 3.18
CA ARG A 312 48.18 44.75 2.82
C ARG A 312 47.01 43.76 2.72
N MET A 313 46.04 43.94 3.62
CA MET A 313 44.74 43.26 3.60
C MET A 313 43.81 43.71 2.45
N ALA A 314 43.21 42.68 1.84
CA ALA A 314 41.80 42.48 1.46
C ALA A 314 41.05 43.48 0.56
N ARG A 315 40.36 42.92 -0.44
CA ARG A 315 38.88 43.00 -0.57
C ARG A 315 38.37 42.13 -1.73
N THR A 316 37.72 41.02 -1.42
CA THR A 316 36.77 40.33 -2.31
C THR A 316 35.36 40.91 -2.11
N PRO A 317 34.58 41.21 -3.17
CA PRO A 317 33.25 41.77 -3.01
C PRO A 317 32.27 40.71 -2.48
N HIS A 318 31.59 41.00 -1.37
CA HIS A 318 30.41 40.25 -0.96
C HIS A 318 29.29 40.44 -1.99
N ALA A 319 28.95 39.36 -2.70
CA ALA A 319 27.65 39.25 -3.35
C ALA A 319 26.57 39.15 -2.26
N ARG A 320 25.82 40.24 -2.07
CA ARG A 320 24.55 40.22 -1.32
C ARG A 320 23.53 39.39 -2.12
N GLY A 321 23.44 38.11 -1.83
CA GLY A 321 22.21 37.35 -2.07
C GLY A 321 21.24 37.67 -0.95
N GLN A 322 20.15 38.40 -1.24
CA GLN A 322 19.00 38.42 -0.35
C GLN A 322 18.41 37.00 -0.31
N PRO A 323 18.17 36.40 0.87
CA PRO A 323 17.40 35.18 0.94
C PRO A 323 15.93 35.48 0.58
N PRO A 324 15.19 34.52 -0.01
CA PRO A 324 13.78 34.70 -0.38
C PRO A 324 12.91 35.04 0.85
N PRO A 325 11.74 35.69 0.67
CA PRO A 325 10.91 36.09 1.79
C PRO A 325 10.41 34.84 2.53
N GLU A 326 10.98 34.63 3.70
CA GLU A 326 10.51 33.68 4.68
C GLU A 326 9.05 34.02 4.99
N ILE A 327 8.13 33.08 4.79
CA ILE A 327 6.74 33.24 5.22
C ILE A 327 6.77 33.19 6.75
N ALA A 328 7.09 34.32 7.36
CA ALA A 328 7.27 34.43 8.80
C ALA A 328 5.94 34.14 9.49
N PHE A 329 5.99 33.22 10.46
CA PHE A 329 4.88 32.88 11.33
C PHE A 329 4.30 34.15 11.97
N SER A 330 3.01 34.43 11.72
CA SER A 330 2.30 35.55 12.32
C SER A 330 1.35 35.05 13.42
N PRO A 331 1.63 35.34 14.70
CA PRO A 331 0.77 34.94 15.82
C PRO A 331 -0.66 35.46 15.67
N LYS A 332 -0.85 36.64 15.05
CA LYS A 332 -2.18 37.19 14.75
C LYS A 332 -2.94 36.35 13.72
N GLN A 333 -2.25 35.84 12.69
CA GLN A 333 -2.87 34.96 11.70
C GLN A 333 -3.18 33.57 12.27
N ALA A 334 -2.32 33.05 13.15
CA ALA A 334 -2.56 31.78 13.84
C ALA A 334 -3.79 31.89 14.77
N LYS A 335 -3.91 32.99 15.53
CA LYS A 335 -5.06 33.26 16.39
C LYS A 335 -6.37 33.42 15.60
N MET A 336 -6.32 34.08 14.44
CA MET A 336 -7.46 34.18 13.51
C MET A 336 -7.88 32.83 12.93
N LYS A 337 -6.92 31.95 12.63
CA LYS A 337 -7.20 30.59 12.16
C LYS A 337 -7.81 29.73 13.29
N TRP A 338 -7.34 29.89 14.52
CA TRP A 338 -7.87 29.18 15.68
C TRP A 338 -9.33 29.53 15.98
N THR A 339 -9.68 30.82 15.99
CA THR A 339 -11.08 31.26 16.21
C THR A 339 -12.01 30.80 15.09
N PHE A 340 -11.49 30.61 13.87
CA PHE A 340 -12.25 30.06 12.75
C PHE A 340 -12.56 28.57 12.93
N ILE A 341 -11.61 27.81 13.48
CA ILE A 341 -11.77 26.39 13.81
C ILE A 341 -12.82 26.21 14.91
N GLU A 342 -12.72 26.95 16.01
CA GLU A 342 -13.71 26.87 17.09
C GLU A 342 -15.13 27.25 16.64
N LYS A 343 -15.25 28.16 15.65
CA LYS A 343 -16.54 28.55 15.09
C LYS A 343 -17.13 27.44 14.19
N ARG A 344 -16.28 26.63 13.56
CA ARG A 344 -16.68 25.48 12.75
C ARG A 344 -16.99 24.25 13.59
N GLU A 345 -16.24 23.99 14.65
CA GLU A 345 -16.57 22.92 15.61
C GLU A 345 -17.93 23.14 16.24
N ARG A 346 -18.26 24.39 16.62
CA ARG A 346 -19.61 24.75 17.08
C ARG A 346 -20.70 24.47 16.04
N ARG A 347 -20.41 24.66 14.74
CA ARG A 347 -21.35 24.30 13.66
C ARG A 347 -21.44 22.79 13.42
N PHE A 348 -20.33 22.05 13.52
CA PHE A 348 -20.29 20.59 13.40
C PHE A 348 -21.17 19.91 14.46
N VAL A 349 -21.12 20.41 15.71
CA VAL A 349 -21.95 19.90 16.81
C VAL A 349 -23.43 20.23 16.59
N GLN A 350 -23.75 21.35 15.93
CA GLN A 350 -25.12 21.79 15.64
C GLN A 350 -25.72 21.22 14.34
N ALA A 351 -24.91 20.70 13.41
CA ALA A 351 -25.39 20.14 12.15
C ALA A 351 -26.13 18.82 12.38
N GLN A 352 -27.38 18.72 11.91
CA GLN A 352 -28.22 17.51 12.01
C GLN A 352 -28.04 16.56 10.82
N ASP A 353 -27.37 16.98 9.75
CA ASP A 353 -27.12 16.20 8.54
C ASP A 353 -25.68 15.66 8.48
N VAL A 354 -25.52 14.42 8.02
CA VAL A 354 -24.27 13.64 8.06
C VAL A 354 -23.27 14.13 7.02
N GLN A 355 -23.74 14.55 5.84
CA GLN A 355 -22.87 15.04 4.76
C GLN A 355 -22.26 16.41 5.07
N GLU A 356 -22.98 17.30 5.75
CA GLU A 356 -22.40 18.55 6.23
C GLU A 356 -21.36 18.33 7.34
N ARG A 357 -21.55 17.31 8.19
CA ARG A 357 -20.56 16.93 9.20
C ARG A 357 -19.26 16.46 8.56
N GLU A 358 -19.32 15.61 7.54
CA GLU A 358 -18.11 15.12 6.85
C GLU A 358 -17.32 16.27 6.21
N VAL A 359 -17.99 17.20 5.52
CA VAL A 359 -17.31 18.37 4.92
C VAL A 359 -16.65 19.25 5.98
N VAL A 360 -17.28 19.41 7.14
CA VAL A 360 -16.69 20.18 8.24
C VAL A 360 -15.54 19.40 8.91
N ALA A 361 -15.63 18.08 9.02
CA ALA A 361 -14.56 17.22 9.55
C ALA A 361 -13.29 17.27 8.68
N ASP A 362 -13.43 17.16 7.35
CA ASP A 362 -12.31 17.27 6.40
C ASP A 362 -11.62 18.64 6.49
N GLN A 363 -12.41 19.69 6.70
CA GLN A 363 -11.89 21.03 6.88
C GLN A 363 -11.17 21.22 8.23
N ILE A 364 -11.62 20.54 9.28
CA ILE A 364 -10.95 20.50 10.59
C ILE A 364 -9.62 19.76 10.48
N GLU A 365 -9.60 18.60 9.81
CA GLU A 365 -8.37 17.81 9.58
C GLU A 365 -7.33 18.62 8.78
N GLY A 366 -7.77 19.31 7.72
CA GLY A 366 -6.90 20.21 6.95
C GLY A 366 -6.35 21.39 7.76
N CYS A 367 -7.09 21.86 8.77
CA CYS A 367 -6.64 22.90 9.70
C CYS A 367 -5.66 22.36 10.75
N GLN A 368 -5.88 21.15 11.27
CA GLN A 368 -4.98 20.47 12.20
C GLN A 368 -3.62 20.16 11.56
N LEU A 369 -3.61 19.72 10.29
CA LEU A 369 -2.36 19.52 9.53
C LEU A 369 -1.54 20.80 9.41
N LYS A 370 -2.20 21.95 9.16
CA LYS A 370 -1.52 23.26 9.11
C LYS A 370 -1.00 23.69 10.48
N LEU A 371 -1.70 23.35 11.56
CA LEU A 371 -1.24 23.64 12.93
C LEU A 371 -0.01 22.79 13.27
N ASN A 372 -0.03 21.49 12.96
CA ASN A 372 1.10 20.59 13.18
C ASN A 372 2.33 21.02 12.40
N TYR A 373 2.17 21.42 11.13
CA TYR A 373 3.27 21.96 10.33
C TYR A 373 3.91 23.19 10.99
N VAL A 374 3.10 24.10 11.53
CA VAL A 374 3.60 25.28 12.25
C VAL A 374 4.28 24.87 13.56
N GLN A 375 3.73 23.89 14.28
CA GLN A 375 4.31 23.36 15.52
C GLN A 375 5.68 22.71 15.28
N ASP A 376 5.83 21.98 14.16
CA ASP A 376 7.09 21.38 13.74
C ASP A 376 8.12 22.48 13.43
N GLN A 377 7.73 23.53 12.71
CA GLN A 377 8.63 24.67 12.46
C GLN A 377 9.02 25.41 13.74
N ILE A 378 8.10 25.58 14.70
CA ILE A 378 8.43 26.16 16.00
C ILE A 378 9.45 25.27 16.74
N THR A 379 9.25 23.96 16.71
CA THR A 379 10.13 22.98 17.35
C THR A 379 11.52 22.99 16.73
N GLU A 380 11.60 23.10 15.40
CA GLU A 380 12.86 23.20 14.65
C GLU A 380 13.61 24.51 14.95
N ILE A 381 12.91 25.63 15.04
CA ILE A 381 13.48 26.92 15.44
C ILE A 381 13.94 26.88 16.91
N GLN A 382 13.16 26.29 17.82
CA GLN A 382 13.55 26.12 19.22
C GLN A 382 14.81 25.26 19.36
N LYS A 383 14.92 24.19 18.57
CA LYS A 383 16.12 23.34 18.52
C LYS A 383 17.34 24.11 18.00
N ALA A 384 17.17 24.89 16.93
CA ALA A 384 18.23 25.74 16.40
C ALA A 384 18.70 26.81 17.42
N ILE A 385 17.79 27.38 18.22
CA ILE A 385 18.14 28.32 19.30
C ILE A 385 18.95 27.61 20.40
N VAL A 386 18.54 26.41 20.82
CA VAL A 386 19.27 25.62 21.83
C VAL A 386 20.67 25.24 21.34
N ASP A 387 20.82 24.89 20.06
CA ASP A 387 22.13 24.57 19.46
C ASP A 387 23.06 25.81 19.40
N VAL A 388 22.49 27.01 19.18
CA VAL A 388 23.22 28.29 19.22
C VAL A 388 23.61 28.69 20.65
N ASP A 389 22.77 28.44 21.65
CA ASP A 389 23.09 28.74 23.06
C ASP A 389 24.04 27.69 23.69
N GLY A 390 23.97 26.42 23.27
CA GLY A 390 24.97 25.39 23.61
C GLY A 390 26.37 25.73 23.06
N SER A 391 26.42 26.39 21.90
CA SER A 391 27.68 26.86 21.29
C SER A 391 28.30 28.06 22.01
N LYS A 392 27.51 28.83 22.79
CA LYS A 392 28.01 29.94 23.63
C LYS A 392 28.55 29.48 25.00
N GLY A 393 28.29 28.23 25.40
CA GLY A 393 28.75 27.65 26.66
C GLY A 393 30.22 27.20 26.70
N LEU A 394 30.89 27.10 25.54
CA LEU A 394 32.27 26.61 25.44
C LEU A 394 33.33 27.74 25.32
N GLY A 395 32.96 28.98 25.62
CA GLY A 395 33.82 30.16 25.47
C GLY A 395 34.41 30.76 26.75
N LYS A 396 34.32 30.10 27.92
CA LYS A 396 34.92 30.60 29.18
C LYS A 396 35.54 29.48 30.01
N ALA A 397 36.68 28.98 29.58
CA ALA A 397 37.59 28.22 30.44
C ALA A 397 39.04 28.40 29.97
N ALA A 398 39.61 29.57 30.27
CA ALA A 398 41.06 29.81 30.24
C ALA A 398 41.38 31.01 31.14
N LEU A 399 41.32 30.79 32.46
CA LEU A 399 42.09 31.60 33.40
C LEU A 399 43.38 30.82 33.70
N SER A 400 44.51 31.42 33.32
CA SER A 400 45.88 30.93 33.52
C SER A 400 46.16 30.41 34.93
N PRO A 401 46.96 29.34 35.06
CA PRO A 401 47.68 29.01 36.29
C PRO A 401 49.15 29.43 36.14
N ASP A 402 49.45 30.73 36.19
CA ASP A 402 50.82 31.20 36.37
C ASP A 402 50.88 32.08 37.62
N GLY A 403 51.00 31.40 38.75
CA GLY A 403 51.35 31.97 40.03
C GLY A 403 52.53 31.19 40.62
N CYS A 404 53.75 31.59 40.27
CA CYS A 404 54.92 31.34 41.09
C CYS A 404 55.76 32.62 41.19
N PHE A 405 55.95 33.01 42.45
CA PHE A 405 56.75 34.10 42.98
C PHE A 405 58.17 34.17 42.36
N PHE A 406 58.73 35.38 42.23
CA PHE A 406 59.91 35.83 42.99
C PHE A 406 60.24 37.31 42.70
N HIS A 407 60.40 38.06 43.79
CA HIS A 407 60.94 39.42 44.04
C HIS A 407 60.45 40.62 43.24
#